data_AF-A0A857EZE7-F1
#
_entry.id   AF-A0A857EZE7-F1
#
_cell.length_a   1.000
_cell.length_b   1.000
_cell.length_c   1.000
_cell.angle_alpha   90.00
_cell.angle_beta   90.00
_cell.angle_gamma   90.00
#
_symmetry.space_group_name_H-M   'P 1'
#
loop_
_entity.id
_entity.type
_entity.pdbx_description
1 polymer ?
#
loop_
_entity_poly.entity_id
_entity_poly.type
_entity_poly.pdbx_seq_one_letter_code
_entity_poly.pdbx_strand_id
1 'polypeptide(L)' 'MNIKKLVAAVAIIAVCCLFYLLALDSYCDQGGTFSAGICTITTIIPW' A
#
# COMPACT_ATOMS: atom_id res chain seq x y z
N MET A 1 25.00 7.65 8.43
CA MET A 1 23.53 7.85 8.41
C MET A 1 23.02 7.79 9.84
N ASN A 2 22.41 8.84 10.37
CA ASN A 2 21.88 8.82 11.74
C ASN A 2 20.69 7.85 11.83
N ILE A 3 20.73 6.87 12.75
CA ILE A 3 19.66 5.87 12.93
C ILE A 3 18.28 6.52 13.08
N LYS A 4 18.19 7.65 13.79
CA LYS A 4 16.94 8.42 13.94
C LYS A 4 16.35 8.89 12.61
N LYS A 5 17.21 9.29 11.66
CA LYS A 5 16.79 9.69 10.31
C LYS A 5 16.42 8.49 9.44
N LEU A 6 17.10 7.35 9.62
CA LEU A 6 16.73 6.09 8.96
C LEU A 6 15.32 5.65 9.40
N VAL A 7 15.05 5.63 10.71
CA VAL A 7 13.75 5.26 11.27
C VAL A 7 12.66 6.20 10.76
N ALA A 8 12.91 7.52 10.75
CA ALA A 8 11.96 8.48 10.21
C ALA A 8 11.67 8.24 8.72
N ALA A 9 12.70 7.98 7.91
CA ALA A 9 12.54 7.69 6.49
C ALA A 9 11.72 6.41 6.25
N VAL A 10 12.04 5.33 6.98
CA VAL A 10 11.31 4.05 6.88
C VAL A 10 9.86 4.21 7.33
N ALA A 11 9.61 4.96 8.39
CA ALA A 11 8.25 5.23 8.87
C ALA A 11 7.41 5.99 7.83
N ILE A 12 7.99 7.01 7.18
CA ILE A 12 7.33 7.77 6.12
C ILE A 12 7.00 6.86 4.93
N ILE A 13 7.96 6.03 4.50
CA ILE A 13 7.76 5.08 3.40
C ILE A 13 6.64 4.09 3.74
N ALA A 14 6.64 3.55 4.95
CA ALA A 14 5.60 2.63 5.41
C ALA A 14 4.21 3.27 5.39
N VAL A 15 4.08 4.51 5.88
CA VAL A 15 2.81 5.25 5.86
C VAL A 15 2.35 5.52 4.43
N CYS A 16 3.25 5.93 3.53
CA CYS A 16 2.93 6.12 2.12
C CYS A 16 2.46 4.81 1.44
N CYS A 17 3.11 3.68 1.73
CA CYS A 17 2.69 2.37 1.24
C CYS A 17 1.30 1.98 1.76
N LEU A 18 1.01 2.23 3.04
CA LEU A 18 -0.31 1.96 3.62
C LEU A 18 -1.40 2.79 2.94
N PHE A 19 -1.20 4.10 2.78
CA PHE A 19 -2.15 4.95 2.06
C PHE A 19 -2.33 4.53 0.60
N TYR A 20 -1.26 4.10 -0.07
CA TYR A 20 -1.33 3.59 -1.43
C TYR A 20 -2.18 2.32 -1.52
N LEU A 21 -1.96 1.35 -0.62
CA LEU A 21 -2.75 0.11 -0.58
C LEU A 21 -4.21 0.38 -0.25
N LEU A 22 -4.49 1.28 0.70
CA LEU A 22 -5.86 1.65 1.10
C LEU A 22 -6.62 2.34 -0.05
N ALA A 23 -5.93 3.22 -0.79
CA ALA A 23 -6.47 3.79 -2.00
C ALA A 23 -6.71 2.70 -3.06
N LEU A 24 -5.75 1.79 -3.24
CA LEU A 24 -5.88 0.68 -4.18
C LEU A 24 -7.12 -0.18 -3.87
N ASP A 25 -7.34 -0.54 -2.61
CA ASP A 25 -8.48 -1.32 -2.14
C ASP A 25 -9.82 -0.67 -2.54
N SER A 26 -9.98 0.63 -2.28
CA SER A 26 -11.17 1.39 -2.69
C SER A 26 -11.35 1.47 -4.21
N TYR A 27 -10.26 1.53 -4.98
CA TYR A 27 -10.30 1.49 -6.45
C TYR A 27 -10.64 0.10 -6.99
N CYS A 28 -10.15 -0.97 -6.36
CA CYS A 28 -10.46 -2.35 -6.70
C CYS A 28 -11.94 -2.68 -6.39
N ASP A 29 -12.46 -2.22 -5.25
CA ASP A 29 -13.87 -2.38 -4.85
C ASP A 29 -14.84 -1.73 -5.86
N GLN A 30 -14.45 -0.59 -6.45
CA GLN A 30 -15.21 0.10 -7.49
C GLN A 30 -15.12 -0.55 -8.89
N GLY A 31 -14.46 -1.70 -9.04
CA GLY A 31 -14.35 -2.39 -10.33
C GLY A 31 -13.34 -1.76 -11.30
N GLY A 32 -12.39 -0.96 -10.79
CA GLY A 32 -11.32 -0.37 -11.59
C GLY A 32 -10.37 -1.42 -12.16
N THR A 33 -10.11 -1.38 -13.46
CA THR A 33 -9.27 -2.35 -14.20
C THR A 33 -7.76 -2.15 -14.03
N PHE A 34 -7.32 -1.30 -13.09
CA PHE A 34 -5.95 -0.78 -13.07
C PHE A 34 -4.89 -1.80 -12.60
N SER A 35 -5.29 -2.91 -11.95
CA SER A 35 -4.38 -4.03 -11.74
C SER A 35 -5.09 -5.30 -11.32
N ALA A 36 -5.66 -6.04 -12.29
CA ALA A 36 -6.24 -7.36 -12.00
C ALA A 36 -5.25 -8.30 -11.27
N GLY A 37 -3.94 -8.11 -11.45
CA GLY A 37 -2.89 -8.87 -10.74
C GLY A 37 -2.70 -8.46 -9.27
N ILE A 38 -2.66 -7.15 -8.97
CA ILE A 38 -2.40 -6.67 -7.60
C ILE A 38 -3.68 -6.70 -6.74
N CYS A 39 -4.84 -6.35 -7.30
CA CYS A 39 -6.15 -6.47 -6.62
C CYS A 39 -6.48 -7.92 -6.24
N THR A 40 -6.06 -8.91 -7.05
CA THR A 40 -6.25 -10.34 -6.74
C THR A 40 -5.37 -10.76 -5.56
N ILE A 41 -4.11 -10.28 -5.50
CA ILE A 41 -3.20 -10.58 -4.38
C ILE A 41 -3.70 -9.93 -3.08
N THR A 42 -4.21 -8.71 -3.12
CA THR A 42 -4.79 -8.04 -1.94
C THR A 42 -6.14 -8.64 -1.52
N THR A 43 -6.91 -9.23 -2.42
CA THR A 43 -8.09 -10.04 -2.05
C THR A 43 -7.71 -11.34 -1.32
N ILE A 44 -6.57 -11.96 -1.68
CA ILE A 44 -6.09 -13.20 -1.08
C ILE A 44 -5.38 -12.97 0.25
N ILE A 45 -4.79 -11.79 0.46
CA ILE A 45 -4.21 -11.36 1.74
C ILE A 45 -5.23 -10.45 2.42
N PRO A 46 -6.13 -11.00 3.26
CA PRO A 46 -7.05 -10.19 4.03
C PRO A 46 -6.20 -9.43 5.05
N TRP A 47 -6.02 -8.14 4.82
CA TRP A 47 -5.59 -7.28 5.90
C TRP A 47 -6.79 -6.98 6.81
#